data_AF-A0A3N5U112-F1
#
_entry.id   AF-A0A3N5U112-F1
#
_cell.length_a   1.000
_cell.length_b   1.000
_cell.length_c   1.000
_cell.angle_alpha   90.00
_cell.angle_beta   90.00
_cell.angle_gamma   90.00
#
_symmetry.space_group_name_H-M   'P 1'
#
loop_
_entity.id
_entity.type
_entity.pdbx_description
1 polymer ?
#
loop_
_entity_poly.entity_id
_entity_poly.type
_entity_poly.pdbx_seq_one_letter_code
_entity_poly.pdbx_strand_id
1 'polypeptide(L)'
;WASYGDFDRRQFERECRLKNIPYPFGSRHINVKTLFAIKHRLVEEVGLDKALALLDLELIGTHHRGVDDAYNVARIFQTLI
;
A
#
# COMPACT_ATOMS: atom_id res chain seq x y z
N TRP A 1 5.04 -8.32 -4.56
CA TRP A 1 5.28 -7.09 -3.76
C TRP A 1 3.93 -6.43 -3.51
N ALA A 2 3.84 -5.48 -2.59
CA ALA A 2 2.57 -4.86 -2.22
C ALA A 2 2.77 -3.37 -1.93
N SER A 3 1.74 -2.58 -2.13
CA SER A 3 1.68 -1.16 -1.76
C SER A 3 0.25 -0.76 -1.39
N TYR A 4 0.09 0.42 -0.80
CA TYR A 4 -1.21 0.93 -0.38
C TYR A 4 -1.79 1.85 -1.45
N GLY A 5 -2.39 1.23 -2.47
CA GLY A 5 -2.80 1.90 -3.70
C GLY A 5 -1.82 1.70 -4.85
N ASP A 6 -2.17 2.30 -5.99
CA ASP A 6 -1.49 2.11 -7.28
C ASP A 6 -0.37 3.13 -7.53
N PHE A 7 -0.20 4.12 -6.64
CA PHE A 7 0.70 5.25 -6.84
C PHE A 7 2.16 4.80 -7.01
N ASP A 8 2.68 4.01 -6.07
CA ASP A 8 4.07 3.54 -6.10
C ASP A 8 4.39 2.78 -7.39
N ARG A 9 3.48 1.90 -7.82
CA ARG A 9 3.58 1.15 -9.07
C ARG A 9 3.77 2.07 -10.27
N ARG A 10 2.87 3.05 -10.40
CA ARG A 10 2.89 4.02 -11.51
C ARG A 10 4.13 4.91 -11.46
N GLN A 11 4.56 5.29 -10.27
CA GLN A 11 5.79 6.07 -10.09
C GLN A 11 7.00 5.28 -10.55
N PHE A 12 7.17 4.03 -10.12
CA PHE A 12 8.28 3.19 -10.59
C PHE A 12 8.23 2.92 -12.09
N GLU A 13 7.05 2.59 -12.65
CA GLU A 13 6.88 2.39 -14.10
C GLU A 13 7.29 3.64 -14.89
N ARG A 14 6.86 4.83 -14.43
CA ARG A 14 7.21 6.12 -15.04
C ARG A 14 8.71 6.40 -14.96
N GLU A 15 9.31 6.27 -13.78
CA GLU A 15 10.73 6.54 -13.59
C GLU A 15 11.61 5.57 -14.40
N CYS A 16 11.23 4.29 -14.49
CA CYS A 16 11.94 3.31 -15.31
C CYS A 16 11.88 3.68 -16.80
N ARG A 17 10.69 4.09 -17.28
CA ARG A 17 10.51 4.57 -18.66
C ARG A 17 11.36 5.80 -18.95
N LEU A 18 11.36 6.79 -18.05
CA LEU A 18 12.13 8.04 -18.21
C LEU A 18 13.63 7.79 -18.25
N LYS A 19 14.12 6.82 -17.45
CA LYS A 19 15.54 6.47 -17.38
C LYS A 19 15.96 5.38 -18.36
N ASN A 20 15.03 4.87 -19.18
CA ASN A 20 15.23 3.75 -20.08
C ASN A 20 15.87 2.52 -19.40
N ILE A 21 15.38 2.18 -18.21
CA ILE A 21 15.83 0.99 -17.46
C ILE A 21 14.71 -0.04 -17.35
N PRO A 22 15.04 -1.35 -17.26
CA PRO A 22 14.06 -2.38 -16.98
C PRO A 22 13.33 -2.14 -15.65
N TYR A 23 12.03 -2.41 -15.63
CA TYR A 23 11.24 -2.37 -14.41
C TYR A 23 11.71 -3.46 -13.42
N PRO A 24 12.10 -3.11 -12.18
CA PRO A 24 12.81 -4.04 -11.30
C PRO A 24 11.90 -5.00 -10.53
N PHE A 25 10.58 -4.75 -10.48
CA PHE A 25 9.64 -5.59 -9.73
C PHE A 25 8.94 -6.60 -10.62
N GLY A 26 8.59 -7.75 -10.04
CA GLY A 26 7.76 -8.75 -10.73
C GLY A 26 6.35 -8.25 -11.02
N SER A 27 5.67 -8.93 -11.94
CA SER A 27 4.29 -8.60 -12.36
C SER A 27 3.22 -8.82 -11.27
N ARG A 28 3.55 -9.59 -10.22
CA ARG A 28 2.64 -9.86 -9.10
C ARG A 28 2.70 -8.76 -8.04
N HIS A 29 1.66 -7.94 -8.05
CA HIS A 29 1.44 -6.83 -7.11
C HIS A 29 0.11 -7.03 -6.37
N ILE A 30 0.09 -6.69 -5.09
CA ILE A 30 -1.14 -6.60 -4.29
C ILE A 30 -1.36 -5.14 -3.92
N ASN A 31 -2.49 -4.60 -4.34
CA ASN A 31 -2.99 -3.34 -3.81
C ASN A 31 -3.69 -3.62 -2.47
N VAL A 32 -3.01 -3.33 -1.37
CA VAL A 32 -3.50 -3.57 0.01
C VAL A 32 -4.77 -2.76 0.28
N LYS A 33 -4.87 -1.55 -0.30
CA LYS A 33 -6.02 -0.67 -0.15
C LYS A 33 -7.30 -1.29 -0.73
N THR A 34 -7.20 -1.88 -1.92
CA THR A 34 -8.30 -2.62 -2.57
C THR A 34 -8.65 -3.89 -1.79
N LEU A 35 -7.64 -4.69 -1.41
CA LEU A 35 -7.86 -5.94 -0.67
C LEU A 35 -8.55 -5.68 0.67
N PHE A 36 -8.13 -4.63 1.38
CA PHE A 36 -8.74 -4.20 2.63
C PHE A 36 -10.23 -3.87 2.45
N ALA A 37 -10.57 -3.04 1.45
CA ALA A 37 -11.97 -2.70 1.16
C ALA A 37 -12.83 -3.94 0.87
N ILE A 38 -12.31 -4.90 0.10
CA ILE A 38 -13.00 -6.16 -0.20
C ILE A 38 -13.21 -7.00 1.06
N LYS A 39 -12.15 -7.21 1.86
CA LYS A 39 -12.20 -8.05 3.08
C LYS A 39 -13.14 -7.48 4.15
N HIS A 40 -13.19 -6.15 4.27
CA HIS A 40 -14.03 -5.45 5.23
C HIS A 40 -15.38 -5.00 4.67
N ARG A 41 -15.71 -5.36 3.41
CA ARG A 41 -16.98 -5.01 2.73
C ARG A 41 -17.26 -3.50 2.75
N LEU A 42 -16.22 -2.69 2.56
CA LEU A 42 -16.36 -1.24 2.50
C LEU A 42 -16.95 -0.82 1.16
N VAL A 43 -17.74 0.25 1.16
CA VAL A 43 -18.34 0.83 -0.05
C VAL A 43 -17.26 1.40 -0.99
N GLU A 44 -16.14 1.84 -0.41
CA GLU A 44 -15.02 2.42 -1.14
C GLU A 44 -13.67 2.11 -0.44
N GLU A 45 -12.59 2.32 -1.18
CA GLU A 45 -11.23 2.26 -0.66
C GLU A 45 -10.94 3.40 0.32
N VAL A 46 -10.28 3.10 1.44
CA VAL A 46 -9.99 4.09 2.49
C VAL A 46 -8.50 4.43 2.57
N GLY A 47 -8.17 5.58 3.18
CA GLY A 47 -6.79 5.97 3.47
C GLY A 47 -6.12 5.08 4.53
N LEU A 48 -4.78 5.16 4.61
CA LEU A 48 -3.98 4.38 5.55
C LEU A 48 -4.38 4.65 7.01
N ASP A 49 -4.55 5.92 7.36
CA ASP A 49 -5.02 6.42 8.65
C ASP A 49 -6.37 5.81 9.04
N LYS A 50 -7.34 5.82 8.12
CA LYS A 50 -8.67 5.27 8.35
C LYS A 50 -8.65 3.74 8.46
N ALA A 51 -7.82 3.05 7.67
CA ALA A 51 -7.67 1.60 7.79
C ALA A 51 -7.03 1.19 9.13
N LEU A 52 -6.03 1.92 9.60
CA LEU A 52 -5.44 1.72 10.92
C LEU A 52 -6.48 1.91 12.02
N ALA A 53 -7.27 2.99 11.96
CA ALA A 53 -8.34 3.25 12.93
C ALA A 53 -9.42 2.16 12.92
N LEU A 54 -9.81 1.65 11.75
CA LEU A 54 -10.79 0.55 11.63
C LEU A 54 -10.28 -0.78 12.21
N LEU A 55 -8.97 -0.97 12.31
CA LEU A 55 -8.33 -2.13 12.91
C LEU A 55 -7.92 -1.91 14.37
N ASP A 56 -8.26 -0.76 14.96
CA ASP A 56 -7.80 -0.35 16.30
C ASP A 56 -6.26 -0.41 16.43
N LEU A 57 -5.55 -0.03 15.36
CA LEU A 57 -4.10 0.04 15.32
C LEU A 57 -3.65 1.50 15.34
N GLU A 58 -2.70 1.80 16.23
CA GLU A 58 -2.00 3.09 16.18
C GLU A 58 -1.00 3.13 15.01
N LEU A 59 -0.82 4.32 14.43
CA LEU A 59 0.25 4.58 13.48
C LEU A 59 1.60 4.51 14.20
N ILE A 60 2.48 3.63 13.73
CA ILE A 60 3.85 3.53 14.24
C ILE A 60 4.77 4.38 13.37
N GLY A 61 5.49 5.32 14.00
CA GLY A 61 6.45 6.19 13.32
C GLY A 61 5.86 7.54 12.89
N THR A 62 6.34 8.08 11.78
CA THR A 62 5.93 9.39 11.24
C THR A 62 5.09 9.21 9.99
N HIS A 63 3.86 9.74 10.00
CA HIS A 63 2.97 9.69 8.84
C HIS A 63 3.64 10.33 7.60
N HIS A 64 3.48 9.70 6.43
CA HIS A 64 4.11 10.09 5.16
C HIS A 64 5.64 9.89 5.10
N ARG A 65 6.25 9.27 6.10
CA ARG A 65 7.61 8.72 5.94
C ARG A 65 7.51 7.34 5.30
N GLY A 66 8.09 7.19 4.11
CA GLY A 66 7.92 5.98 3.29
C GLY A 66 8.19 4.65 4.01
N VAL A 67 9.23 4.56 4.85
CA VAL A 67 9.53 3.34 5.62
C VAL A 67 8.49 3.07 6.72
N ASP A 68 7.99 4.11 7.39
CA ASP A 68 7.00 3.99 8.45
C ASP A 68 5.62 3.65 7.86
N ASP A 69 5.25 4.29 6.75
CA ASP A 69 4.03 3.95 6.00
C ASP A 69 4.11 2.50 5.49
N ALA A 70 5.23 2.08 4.89
CA ALA A 70 5.41 0.70 4.44
C ALA A 70 5.27 -0.32 5.59
N TYR A 71 5.78 0.01 6.77
CA TYR A 71 5.64 -0.83 7.97
C TYR A 71 4.17 -0.94 8.41
N ASN A 72 3.44 0.17 8.49
CA ASN A 72 2.02 0.15 8.85
C ASN A 72 1.16 -0.56 7.80
N VAL A 73 1.49 -0.41 6.51
CA VAL A 73 0.86 -1.15 5.41
C VAL A 73 1.10 -2.65 5.55
N ALA A 74 2.30 -3.08 5.95
CA ALA A 74 2.60 -4.48 6.22
C ALA A 74 1.79 -5.01 7.41
N ARG A 75 1.61 -4.22 8.48
CA ARG A 75 0.76 -4.56 9.62
C ARG A 75 -0.71 -4.75 9.21
N ILE A 76 -1.25 -3.85 8.39
CA ILE A 76 -2.60 -4.02 7.82
C ILE A 76 -2.63 -5.29 6.96
N PHE A 77 -1.66 -5.48 6.08
CA PHE A 77 -1.66 -6.63 5.17
C PHE A 77 -1.62 -7.97 5.92
N GLN A 78 -0.93 -8.05 7.05
CA GLN A 78 -0.91 -9.22 7.92
C GLN A 78 -2.29 -9.62 8.42
N THR A 79 -3.23 -8.68 8.61
CA THR A 79 -4.59 -9.01 9.09
C THR A 79 -5.51 -9.53 7.98
N LEU A 80 -5.05 -9.53 6.71
CA LEU A 80 -5.86 -9.86 5.53
C LEU A 80 -5.57 -11.26 4.98
N ILE A 81 -4.48 -11.90 5.43
CA ILE A 81 -3.96 -13.19 4.96
C ILE A 81 -4.07 -14.28 6.02
#